data_AF-A0A1C5MIK1-F1
#
_entry.id   AF-A0A1C5MIK1-F1
#
_cell.length_a   1.000
_cell.length_b   1.000
_cell.length_c   1.000
_cell.angle_alpha   90.00
_cell.angle_beta   90.00
_cell.angle_gamma   90.00
#
_symmetry.space_group_name_H-M   'P 1'
#
loop_
_entity.id
_entity.type
_entity.pdbx_description
1 polymer ?
#
loop_
_entity_poly.entity_id
_entity_poly.type
_entity_poly.pdbx_seq_one_letter_code
_entity_poly.pdbx_strand_id
1 'polypeptide(L)' 'MAKQSIRSIRKGSVQWNEEDRLQMVSMLAKAGYAVQIVRKEVPGGENRKSAQYEYVIEYGEKVE' A
#
# COMPACT_ATOMS: atom_id res chain seq x y z
N MET A 1 9.88 15.93 -0.98
CA MET A 1 8.95 15.40 -2.00
C MET A 1 7.93 14.49 -1.31
N ALA A 2 6.65 14.65 -1.62
CA ALA A 2 5.57 13.95 -0.93
C ALA A 2 5.51 12.49 -1.39
N LYS A 3 5.82 11.55 -0.50
CA LYS A 3 5.62 10.11 -0.75
C LYS A 3 4.11 9.84 -0.73
N GLN A 4 3.58 9.30 -1.82
CA GLN A 4 2.18 8.92 -1.91
C GLN A 4 2.02 7.45 -1.51
N SER A 5 0.85 7.09 -0.98
CA SER A 5 0.58 5.73 -0.51
C SER A 5 -0.76 5.21 -1.03
N ILE A 6 -0.75 4.04 -1.64
CA ILE A 6 -1.96 3.35 -2.13
C ILE A 6 -2.38 2.30 -1.12
N ARG A 7 -3.58 2.47 -0.57
CA ARG A 7 -4.21 1.59 0.43
C ARG A 7 -5.36 0.81 -0.20
N SER A 8 -5.70 -0.35 0.36
CA SER A 8 -6.86 -1.11 -0.10
C SER A 8 -8.17 -0.39 0.32
N ILE A 9 -9.13 -0.27 -0.58
CA ILE A 9 -10.42 0.39 -0.31
C ILE A 9 -11.30 -0.57 0.49
N ARG A 10 -11.38 -0.37 1.81
CA ARG A 10 -12.04 -1.28 2.76
C ARG A 10 -13.58 -1.33 2.70
N LYS A 11 -14.25 -0.60 1.80
CA LYS A 11 -15.71 -0.63 1.62
C LYS A 11 -16.14 -1.53 0.45
N GLY A 12 -15.85 -2.83 0.54
CA GLY A 12 -16.43 -3.84 -0.36
C GLY A 12 -15.86 -3.90 -1.78
N SER A 13 -14.81 -3.13 -2.08
CA SER A 13 -14.15 -3.15 -3.39
C SER A 13 -12.71 -3.63 -3.24
N VAL A 14 -12.51 -4.92 -3.50
CA VAL A 14 -11.23 -5.60 -3.75
C VAL A 14 -10.16 -5.40 -2.66
N GLN A 15 -10.05 -6.39 -1.77
CA GLN A 15 -8.87 -6.56 -0.94
C GLN A 15 -7.73 -7.04 -1.85
N TRP A 16 -6.67 -6.24 -1.96
CA TRP A 16 -5.53 -6.59 -2.80
C TRP A 16 -4.86 -7.85 -2.25
N ASN A 17 -4.75 -8.87 -3.09
CA ASN A 17 -3.97 -10.05 -2.79
C ASN A 17 -2.46 -9.75 -2.97
N GLU A 18 -1.60 -10.76 -2.85
CA GLU A 18 -0.16 -10.57 -3.03
C GLU A 18 0.20 -10.25 -4.49
N GLU A 19 -0.45 -10.88 -5.46
CA GLU A 19 -0.24 -10.70 -6.90
C GLU A 19 -0.63 -9.30 -7.37
N ASP A 20 -1.77 -8.77 -6.91
CA ASP A 20 -2.23 -7.41 -7.19
C ASP A 20 -1.20 -6.36 -6.72
N ARG A 21 -0.62 -6.59 -5.54
CA ARG A 21 0.40 -5.69 -4.98
C ARG A 21 1.68 -5.73 -5.81
N LEU A 22 2.12 -6.93 -6.17
CA LEU A 22 3.31 -7.11 -7.00
C LEU A 22 3.12 -6.51 -8.40
N GLN A 23 1.94 -6.64 -8.99
CA GLN A 23 1.61 -6.02 -10.26
C GLN A 23 1.68 -4.50 -10.19
N MET A 24 1.08 -3.88 -9.15
CA MET A 24 1.14 -2.44 -8.94
C MET A 24 2.58 -1.93 -8.70
N VAL A 25 3.36 -2.65 -7.89
CA VAL A 25 4.78 -2.36 -7.67
C VAL A 25 5.55 -2.40 -8.99
N SER A 26 5.34 -3.45 -9.79
CA SER A 26 5.99 -3.61 -11.10
C SER A 26 5.63 -2.48 -12.05
N MET A 27 4.36 -2.07 -12.12
CA MET A 27 3.92 -0.94 -12.95
C MET A 27 4.56 0.38 -12.52
N LEU A 28 4.56 0.68 -11.22
CA LEU A 28 5.13 1.90 -10.69
C LEU A 28 6.67 1.92 -10.85
N ALA A 29 7.34 0.79 -10.66
CA ALA A 29 8.78 0.66 -10.90
C ALA A 29 9.13 0.87 -12.39
N LYS A 30 8.34 0.30 -13.31
CA LYS A 30 8.49 0.52 -14.77
C LYS A 30 8.27 1.96 -15.16
N ALA A 31 7.35 2.65 -14.50
CA ALA A 31 7.10 4.09 -14.70
C ALA A 31 8.20 4.98 -14.09
N GLY A 32 9.25 4.40 -13.50
CA GLY A 32 10.38 5.14 -12.95
C GLY A 32 10.14 5.68 -11.55
N TYR A 33 9.12 5.23 -10.83
CA TYR A 33 8.91 5.60 -9.43
C TYR A 33 9.71 4.70 -8.48
N ALA A 34 10.18 5.26 -7.38
CA ALA A 34 10.67 4.49 -6.25
C ALA A 34 9.48 3.92 -5.50
N VAL A 35 9.42 2.59 -5.35
CA VAL A 35 8.28 1.87 -4.78
C VAL A 35 8.70 1.02 -3.60
N GLN A 36 7.86 0.95 -2.58
CA GLN A 36 8.08 0.13 -1.39
C GLN A 36 6.75 -0.42 -0.87
N ILE A 37 6.71 -1.72 -0.60
CA ILE A 37 5.59 -2.33 0.12
C ILE A 37 5.87 -2.17 1.61
N VAL A 38 4.95 -1.53 2.33
CA VAL A 38 5.06 -1.35 3.78
C VAL A 38 3.88 -1.97 4.49
N ARG A 39 4.16 -2.63 5.60
CA ARG A 39 3.11 -3.10 6.50
C ARG A 39 2.75 -1.97 7.44
N LYS A 40 1.57 -1.36 7.27
CA LYS A 40 1.04 -0.35 8.19
C LYS A 40 -0.04 -0.95 9.05
N GLU A 41 -0.03 -0.56 10.32
CA GLU A 41 -1.16 -0.79 11.19
C GLU A 41 -2.33 0.09 10.73
N VAL A 42 -3.52 -0.48 10.67
CA VAL A 42 -4.71 0.28 10.31
C VAL A 42 -5.38 0.78 11.58
N PRO A 43 -5.37 2.11 11.83
CA PRO A 43 -6.10 2.68 12.96
C PRO A 43 -7.59 2.52 12.66
N GLY A 44 -8.21 1.55 13.31
CA GLY A 44 -9.52 1.04 12.92
C GLY A 44 -10.28 0.40 14.07
N GLY A 45 -10.64 1.22 15.05
CA GLY A 45 -11.77 1.00 15.96
C GLY A 45 -11.37 0.79 17.41
N GLU A 46 -11.84 1.69 18.28
CA GLU A 46 -11.86 1.67 19.76
C GLU A 46 -12.36 0.35 20.41
N ASN A 47 -12.66 -0.69 19.63
CA ASN A 47 -13.31 -1.91 20.11
C ASN A 47 -12.90 -3.20 19.33
N ARG A 48 -11.64 -3.33 18.89
CA ARG A 48 -11.13 -4.60 18.31
C ARG A 48 -9.86 -5.07 19.03
N LYS A 49 -9.94 -6.27 19.62
CA LYS A 49 -8.90 -6.96 20.42
C LYS A 49 -7.58 -7.27 19.69
N SER A 50 -7.39 -6.87 18.43
CA SER A 50 -6.15 -7.15 17.69
C SER A 50 -5.87 -6.08 16.65
N ALA A 51 -4.63 -5.59 16.65
CA ALA A 51 -4.10 -4.69 15.63
C ALA A 51 -4.26 -5.32 14.23
N GLN A 52 -5.03 -4.68 13.35
CA GLN A 52 -5.12 -5.11 11.96
C GLN A 52 -3.97 -4.48 11.18
N TYR A 53 -3.12 -5.32 10.62
CA TYR A 53 -2.06 -4.91 9.70
C TYR A 53 -2.54 -4.98 8.25
N GLU A 54 -2.17 -3.98 7.45
CA GLU A 54 -2.41 -3.95 6.01
C GLU A 54 -1.10 -3.65 5.28
N TYR A 55 -0.92 -4.29 4.14
CA TYR A 55 0.18 -3.95 3.24
C TYR A 55 -0.24 -2.82 2.32
N VAL A 56 0.57 -1.78 2.30
CA VAL A 56 0.35 -0.53 1.57
C VAL A 56 1.51 -0.35 0.60
N ILE A 57 1.22 0.15 -0.60
CA ILE A 57 2.28 0.47 -1.57
C ILE A 57 2.59 1.95 -1.43
N GLU A 58 3.78 2.27 -0.93
CA GLU A 58 4.32 3.62 -0.95
C GLU A 58 5.13 3.82 -2.22
N TYR A 59 4.91 4.95 -2.88
CA TYR A 59 5.66 5.35 -4.07
C TYR A 59 6.02 6.83 -4.03
N GLY A 60 7.12 7.16 -4.68
CA GLY A 60 7.63 8.52 -4.77
C GLY A 60 8.56 8.73 -5.95
N GLU A 61 8.96 9.97 -6.15
CA GLU A 61 9.93 10.35 -7.17
C GLU A 61 11.24 9.58 -6.93
N LYS A 62 11.72 8.92 -7.98
CA LYS A 62 13.03 8.29 -7.98
C LYS A 62 14.05 9.41 -8.04
N VAL A 63 14.59 9.77 -6.87
CA VAL A 63 15.78 10.61 -6.79
C VAL A 63 16.91 9.78 -7.37
N GLU A 64 17.31 10.16 -8.59
CA GLU A 64 18.48 9.63 -9.30
C GLU A 64 19.77 9.93 -8.53
#